data_AF-A0A2B5WUG6-F1
#
_entry.id   AF-A0A2B5WUG6-F1
#
_cell.length_a   1.000
_cell.length_b   1.000
_cell.length_c   1.000
_cell.angle_alpha   90.00
_cell.angle_beta   90.00
_cell.angle_gamma   90.00
#
_symmetry.space_group_name_H-M   'P 1'
#
loop_
_entity.id
_entity.type
_entity.pdbx_description
1 polymer ?
#
loop_
_entity_poly.entity_id
_entity_poly.type
_entity_poly.pdbx_seq_one_letter_code
_entity_poly.pdbx_strand_id
1 'polypeptide(L)'
;MKPATFTETVVLYEGMIVNQIKKLGIYQDHEEYYQCGLIGLWYAYERYEEGKGSFPAYAVITVRGYILERHIISERFFVGKKMGEIACEMGMTYYQVRWIYRQALEKMRDSVKG
;
A
#
# COMPACT_ATOMS: atom_id res chain seq x y z
N MET A 1 4.05 20.98 3.18
CA MET A 1 4.96 20.79 4.32
C MET A 1 4.65 19.45 4.98
N LYS A 2 5.67 18.67 5.32
CA LYS A 2 5.54 17.42 6.08
C LYS A 2 5.44 17.76 7.59
N PRO A 3 4.68 17.01 8.41
CA PRO A 3 4.69 17.21 9.87
C PRO A 3 6.09 17.00 10.47
N ALA A 4 6.35 17.55 11.66
CA ALA A 4 7.67 17.55 12.28
C ALA A 4 8.07 16.18 12.84
N THR A 5 7.08 15.39 13.27
CA THR A 5 7.29 14.03 13.75
C THR A 5 6.39 13.02 13.03
N PHE A 6 6.82 11.75 13.06
CA PHE A 6 5.98 10.68 12.53
C PHE A 6 4.71 10.48 13.37
N THR A 7 4.77 10.63 14.69
CA THR A 7 3.59 10.52 15.56
C THR A 7 2.52 11.55 15.18
N GLU A 8 2.90 12.81 14.94
CA GLU A 8 1.98 13.83 14.42
C GLU A 8 1.43 13.46 13.05
N THR A 9 2.27 12.88 12.19
CA THR A 9 1.83 12.39 10.88
C THR A 9 0.77 11.28 11.02
N VAL A 10 0.95 10.33 11.94
CA VAL A 10 -0.05 9.29 12.18
C VAL A 10 -1.38 9.89 12.63
N VAL A 11 -1.36 10.81 13.61
CA VAL A 11 -2.58 11.49 14.09
C VAL A 11 -3.31 12.22 12.95
N LEU A 12 -2.58 12.88 12.05
CA LEU A 12 -3.18 13.63 10.94
C LEU A 12 -3.70 12.75 9.80
N TYR A 13 -3.10 11.58 9.56
CA TYR A 13 -3.34 10.77 8.36
C TYR A 13 -3.90 9.36 8.63
N GLU A 14 -4.17 8.97 9.88
CA GLU A 14 -4.78 7.66 10.16
C GLU A 14 -6.13 7.46 9.47
N GLY A 15 -6.96 8.51 9.41
CA GLY A 15 -8.25 8.47 8.73
C GLY A 15 -8.10 8.24 7.22
N MET A 16 -6.99 8.71 6.63
CA MET A 16 -6.66 8.45 5.23
C MET A 16 -6.35 6.96 5.00
N ILE A 17 -5.63 6.30 5.92
CA ILE A 17 -5.34 4.86 5.84
C ILE A 17 -6.66 4.08 5.86
N VAL A 18 -7.52 4.33 6.86
CA VAL A 18 -8.82 3.67 6.98
C VAL A 18 -9.69 3.89 5.75
N ASN A 19 -9.68 5.10 5.19
CA ASN A 19 -10.41 5.40 3.96
C ASN A 19 -9.86 4.65 2.75
N GLN A 20 -8.54 4.46 2.63
CA GLN A 20 -7.96 3.65 1.54
C GLN A 20 -8.39 2.19 1.62
N ILE A 21 -8.36 1.59 2.82
CA ILE A 21 -8.81 0.21 3.04
C ILE A 21 -10.27 0.05 2.61
N LYS A 22 -11.14 0.98 3.02
CA LYS A 22 -12.56 1.00 2.62
C LYS A 22 -12.74 1.13 1.11
N LYS A 23 -12.02 2.05 0.46
CA LYS A 23 -12.08 2.26 -1.00
C LYS A 23 -11.58 1.06 -1.80
N LEU A 24 -10.75 0.22 -1.20
CA LEU A 24 -10.24 -1.00 -1.79
C LEU A 24 -11.19 -2.20 -1.58
N GLY A 25 -12.31 -2.02 -0.89
CA GLY A 25 -13.27 -3.10 -0.64
C GLY A 25 -12.75 -4.18 0.31
N ILE A 26 -11.75 -3.85 1.12
CA ILE A 26 -11.14 -4.79 2.07
C ILE A 26 -11.93 -4.72 3.38
N TYR A 27 -12.63 -5.81 3.71
CA TYR A 27 -13.51 -5.91 4.90
C TYR A 27 -13.03 -6.93 5.95
N GLN A 28 -11.94 -7.64 5.66
CA GLN A 28 -11.33 -8.63 6.54
C GLN A 28 -9.88 -8.23 6.85
N ASP A 29 -9.34 -8.76 7.95
CA ASP A 29 -7.97 -8.51 8.40
C ASP A 29 -7.62 -7.02 8.49
N HIS A 30 -8.59 -6.20 8.91
CA HIS A 30 -8.48 -4.74 8.94
C HIS A 30 -7.22 -4.24 9.65
N GLU A 31 -6.85 -4.87 10.76
CA GLU A 31 -5.65 -4.51 11.51
C GLU A 31 -4.38 -4.72 10.69
N GLU A 32 -4.26 -5.84 9.97
CA GLU A 32 -3.11 -6.12 9.12
C GLU A 32 -2.95 -5.08 8.01
N TYR A 33 -4.05 -4.77 7.30
CA TYR A 33 -4.02 -3.75 6.25
C TYR A 33 -3.78 -2.34 6.81
N TYR A 34 -4.25 -2.05 8.02
CA TYR A 34 -3.94 -0.81 8.71
C TYR A 34 -2.45 -0.70 9.02
N GLN A 35 -1.81 -1.77 9.49
CA GLN A 35 -0.35 -1.82 9.69
C GLN A 35 0.40 -1.62 8.37
N CYS A 36 -0.03 -2.26 7.28
CA CYS A 36 0.56 -2.01 5.95
C CYS A 36 0.42 -0.53 5.55
N GLY A 37 -0.71 0.10 5.87
CA GLY A 37 -0.92 1.52 5.66
C GLY A 37 0.01 2.39 6.49
N LEU A 38 0.23 2.06 7.77
CA LEU A 38 1.19 2.77 8.63
C LEU A 38 2.63 2.64 8.12
N ILE A 39 3.03 1.46 7.66
CA ILE A 39 4.33 1.24 7.03
C ILE A 39 4.46 2.12 5.78
N GLY A 40 3.44 2.13 4.91
CA GLY A 40 3.42 3.01 3.74
C GLY A 40 3.51 4.49 4.10
N LEU A 41 2.87 4.91 5.20
CA LEU A 41 2.92 6.28 5.70
C LEU A 41 4.31 6.63 6.23
N TRP A 42 4.97 5.69 6.93
CA TRP A 42 6.36 5.84 7.38
C TRP A 42 7.31 6.01 6.19
N TYR A 43 7.18 5.17 5.17
CA TYR A 43 7.99 5.31 3.95
C TYR A 43 7.75 6.64 3.23
N ALA A 44 6.49 7.09 3.15
CA ALA A 44 6.17 8.39 2.59
C ALA A 44 6.79 9.53 3.41
N TYR A 45 6.76 9.42 4.74
CA TYR A 45 7.34 10.38 5.66
C TYR A 45 8.86 10.48 5.47
N GLU A 46 9.57 9.36 5.44
CA GLU A 46 11.03 9.33 5.34
C GLU A 46 11.54 9.78 3.96
N ARG A 47 10.81 9.46 2.89
CA ARG A 47 11.27 9.67 1.50
C ARG A 47 10.69 10.91 0.83
N TYR A 48 9.85 11.68 1.53
CA TYR A 48 9.29 12.90 0.97
C TYR A 48 10.38 13.91 0.66
N GLU A 49 10.40 14.39 -0.58
CA GLU A 49 11.28 15.45 -1.04
C GLU A 49 10.47 16.71 -1.33
N GLU A 50 10.87 17.82 -0.72
CA GLU A 50 10.28 19.12 -1.03
C GLU A 50 10.53 19.48 -2.52
N GLY A 51 9.48 19.92 -3.21
CA GLY A 51 9.53 20.25 -4.64
C GLY A 51 8.98 19.18 -5.59
N LYS A 52 8.82 17.91 -5.15
CA LYS A 52 8.19 16.84 -5.95
C LYS A 52 6.66 16.76 -5.80
N GLY A 53 6.06 17.76 -5.16
CA GLY A 53 4.61 17.85 -4.91
C GLY A 53 4.28 17.97 -3.42
N SER A 54 2.98 17.89 -3.09
CA SER A 54 2.52 17.99 -1.72
C SER A 54 2.66 16.66 -0.97
N PHE A 55 3.05 16.74 0.31
CA PHE A 55 3.15 15.56 1.18
C PHE A 55 1.86 14.71 1.22
N PRO A 56 0.65 15.30 1.40
CA PRO A 56 -0.60 14.51 1.41
C PRO A 56 -0.80 13.68 0.13
N ALA A 57 -0.52 14.26 -1.04
CA ALA A 57 -0.67 13.56 -2.32
C ALA A 57 0.30 12.37 -2.42
N TYR A 58 1.55 12.59 -2.01
CA TYR A 58 2.56 11.54 -1.97
C TYR A 58 2.23 10.43 -0.95
N ALA A 59 1.75 10.81 0.24
CA ALA A 59 1.36 9.88 1.29
C ALA A 59 0.19 8.99 0.86
N VAL A 60 -0.87 9.55 0.26
CA VAL A 60 -2.02 8.77 -0.24
C VAL A 60 -1.56 7.69 -1.23
N ILE A 61 -0.72 8.06 -2.20
CA ILE A 61 -0.25 7.14 -3.24
C ILE A 61 0.60 6.03 -2.64
N THR A 62 1.55 6.40 -1.77
CA THR A 62 2.45 5.44 -1.13
C THR A 62 1.68 4.48 -0.22
N VAL A 63 0.81 4.99 0.67
CA VAL A 63 -0.03 4.17 1.55
C VAL A 63 -0.89 3.20 0.76
N ARG A 64 -1.58 3.69 -0.29
CA ARG A 64 -2.41 2.83 -1.15
C ARG A 64 -1.58 1.72 -1.79
N GLY A 65 -0.36 2.02 -2.24
CA GLY A 65 0.56 1.04 -2.83
C GLY A 65 0.90 -0.11 -1.89
N TYR A 66 1.22 0.17 -0.62
CA TYR A 66 1.55 -0.87 0.36
C TYR A 66 0.34 -1.74 0.71
N ILE A 67 -0.85 -1.15 0.86
CA ILE A 67 -2.08 -1.91 1.12
C ILE A 67 -2.41 -2.82 -0.08
N LEU A 68 -2.32 -2.27 -1.31
CA LEU A 68 -2.55 -3.04 -2.55
C LEU A 68 -1.55 -4.19 -2.70
N GLU A 69 -0.27 -3.95 -2.43
CA GLU A 69 0.77 -4.97 -2.49
C GLU A 69 0.42 -6.15 -1.58
N ARG A 70 0.09 -5.89 -0.30
CA ARG A 70 -0.30 -6.94 0.64
C ARG A 70 -1.54 -7.70 0.18
N HIS A 71 -2.55 -6.99 -0.32
CA HIS A 71 -3.81 -7.58 -0.77
C HIS A 71 -3.59 -8.51 -1.98
N ILE A 72 -2.90 -8.02 -3.02
CA ILE A 72 -2.61 -8.79 -4.24
C ILE A 72 -1.82 -10.06 -3.91
N ILE A 73 -0.83 -9.98 -3.02
CA ILE A 73 -0.08 -11.15 -2.56
C ILE A 73 -1.02 -12.10 -1.83
N SER A 74 -1.89 -11.59 -0.95
CA SER A 74 -2.81 -12.40 -0.17
C SER A 74 -3.73 -13.24 -1.07
N GLU A 75 -4.42 -12.54 -1.97
CA GLU A 75 -5.36 -13.14 -2.92
C GLU A 75 -4.68 -14.12 -3.87
N ARG A 76 -3.47 -13.79 -4.33
CA ARG A 76 -2.77 -14.64 -5.29
C ARG A 76 -2.19 -15.90 -4.66
N PHE A 77 -1.55 -15.77 -3.48
CA PHE A 77 -0.80 -16.87 -2.86
C PHE A 77 -1.65 -17.74 -1.94
N PHE A 78 -2.47 -17.16 -1.08
CA PHE A 78 -3.20 -17.92 -0.06
C PHE A 78 -4.60 -18.32 -0.56
N VAL A 79 -5.30 -17.42 -1.27
CA VAL A 79 -6.63 -17.70 -1.82
C VAL A 79 -6.54 -18.44 -3.16
N GLY A 80 -5.51 -18.14 -3.96
CA GLY A 80 -5.28 -18.80 -5.25
C GLY A 80 -5.98 -18.15 -6.44
N LYS A 81 -6.47 -16.92 -6.31
CA LYS A 81 -7.11 -16.18 -7.41
C LYS A 81 -6.15 -15.92 -8.57
N LYS A 82 -6.66 -15.89 -9.79
CA LYS A 82 -5.93 -15.43 -10.97
C LYS A 82 -5.79 -13.91 -10.93
N MET A 83 -4.71 -13.40 -11.51
CA MET A 83 -4.47 -11.95 -11.59
C MET A 83 -5.60 -11.18 -12.28
N GLY A 84 -6.27 -11.81 -13.25
CA GLY A 84 -7.43 -11.21 -13.91
C GLY A 84 -8.63 -11.02 -12.98
N GLU A 85 -8.86 -11.97 -12.07
CA GLU A 85 -9.93 -11.88 -11.07
C GLU A 85 -9.63 -10.75 -10.08
N ILE A 86 -8.41 -10.70 -9.56
CA ILE A 86 -7.94 -9.61 -8.68
C ILE A 86 -8.05 -8.25 -9.39
N ALA A 87 -7.67 -8.18 -10.67
CA ALA A 87 -7.77 -6.94 -11.45
C ALA A 87 -9.22 -6.45 -11.58
N CYS A 88 -10.16 -7.36 -11.87
CA CYS A 88 -11.59 -7.04 -11.94
C CYS A 88 -12.12 -6.54 -10.59
N GLU A 89 -11.80 -7.23 -9.49
CA GLU A 89 -12.25 -6.86 -8.14
C GLU A 89 -11.73 -5.48 -7.71
N MET A 90 -10.46 -5.19 -8.01
CA MET A 90 -9.80 -3.96 -7.57
C MET A 90 -10.02 -2.76 -8.51
N GLY A 91 -10.73 -2.95 -9.62
CA GLY A 91 -10.91 -1.92 -10.64
C GLY A 91 -9.59 -1.52 -11.32
N MET A 92 -8.69 -2.48 -11.51
CA MET A 92 -7.36 -2.29 -12.08
C MET A 92 -7.20 -3.05 -13.39
N THR A 93 -6.20 -2.70 -14.17
CA THR A 93 -5.80 -3.52 -15.32
C THR A 93 -4.99 -4.74 -14.85
N TYR A 94 -5.08 -5.83 -15.61
CA TYR A 94 -4.24 -7.02 -15.40
C TYR A 94 -2.74 -6.67 -15.30
N TYR A 95 -2.26 -5.74 -16.14
CA TYR A 95 -0.85 -5.34 -16.17
C TYR A 95 -0.43 -4.63 -14.88
N GLN A 96 -1.27 -3.77 -14.32
CA GLN A 96 -0.98 -3.11 -13.04
C GLN A 96 -0.87 -4.14 -11.90
N VAL A 97 -1.82 -5.08 -11.80
CA VAL A 97 -1.77 -6.14 -10.78
C VAL A 97 -0.54 -7.02 -10.95
N ARG A 98 -0.25 -7.46 -12.19
CA ARG A 98 0.94 -8.26 -12.49
C ARG A 98 2.24 -7.53 -12.16
N TRP A 99 2.31 -6.23 -12.43
CA TRP A 99 3.50 -5.44 -12.12
C TRP A 99 3.71 -5.35 -10.61
N ILE A 100 2.68 -5.00 -9.84
CA ILE A 100 2.77 -4.94 -8.36
C ILE A 100 3.21 -6.31 -7.80
N TYR A 101 2.58 -7.39 -8.25
CA TYR A 101 2.91 -8.73 -7.81
C TYR A 101 4.37 -9.12 -8.10
N ARG A 102 4.88 -8.77 -9.28
CA ARG A 102 6.29 -9.02 -9.64
C ARG A 102 7.24 -8.23 -8.74
N GLN A 103 6.96 -6.95 -8.51
CA GLN A 103 7.77 -6.12 -7.63
C GLN A 103 7.78 -6.67 -6.19
N ALA A 104 6.64 -7.13 -5.69
CA ALA A 104 6.56 -7.78 -4.39
C ALA A 104 7.45 -9.03 -4.30
N LEU A 105 7.40 -9.89 -5.32
CA LEU A 105 8.22 -11.11 -5.34
C LEU A 105 9.72 -10.82 -5.45
N GLU A 106 10.10 -9.79 -6.20
CA GLU A 106 11.48 -9.33 -6.26
C GLU A 106 11.96 -8.88 -4.89
N LYS A 107 11.17 -8.05 -4.18
CA LYS A 107 11.49 -7.63 -2.80
C LYS A 107 11.66 -8.82 -1.84
N MET A 108 10.75 -9.79 -1.89
CA MET A 108 10.82 -10.99 -1.04
C MET A 108 12.03 -11.86 -1.37
N ARG A 109 12.35 -12.01 -2.65
CA ARG A 109 13.54 -12.77 -3.07
C ARG A 109 14.80 -12.09 -2.57
N ASP A 110 14.87 -10.77 -2.71
CA ASP A 110 16.07 -10.01 -2.38
C ASP A 110 16.25 -9.95 -0.85
N SER A 111 15.17 -9.95 -0.05
CA SER A 111 15.26 -10.05 1.42
C SER A 111 15.79 -11.38 1.94
N VAL A 112 15.72 -12.46 1.13
CA VAL A 112 16.25 -13.79 1.50
C VAL A 112 17.71 -13.96 1.05
N LYS A 113 18.20 -13.09 0.16
CA LYS A 113 19.51 -13.26 -0.47
C LYS A 113 20.72 -12.84 0.36
N GLY A 114 20.52 -12.11 1.47
CA GLY A 114 21.59 -11.75 2.42
C GLY A 114 22.68 -10.88 1.81
#